data_AF-A0A935BV81-F1
#
_entry.id   AF-A0A935BV81-F1
#
_cell.length_a   1.000
_cell.length_b   1.000
_cell.length_c   1.000
_cell.angle_alpha   90.00
_cell.angle_beta   90.00
_cell.angle_gamma   90.00
#
_symmetry.space_group_name_H-M   'P 1'
#
loop_
_entity.id
_entity.type
_entity.pdbx_description
1 polymer ?
#
loop_
_entity_poly.entity_id
_entity_poly.type
_entity_poly.pdbx_seq_one_letter_code
_entity_poly.pdbx_strand_id
1 'polypeptide(L)'
;MTSAMSGEGRCGLPLRCHVVLPGLPAGANVAVCERGANGVRMTSIDLGGFATARRLVRALNDALGIDAAAEHAMLVGCLRGWSREVADPDPLRATVPRFMSFERQARGGSVLH
;
A
#
# COMPACT_ATOMS: atom_id res chain seq x y z
N MET A 1 -24.11 1.15 -24.16
CA MET A 1 -23.00 0.19 -24.04
C MET A 1 -21.93 0.84 -23.18
N THR A 2 -21.97 0.62 -21.86
CA THR A 2 -21.03 1.20 -20.89
C THR A 2 -19.79 0.32 -20.88
N SER A 3 -18.73 0.80 -21.53
CA SER A 3 -17.43 0.13 -21.57
C SER A 3 -16.88 -0.02 -20.15
N ALA A 4 -16.95 -1.24 -19.62
CA ALA A 4 -16.10 -1.69 -18.54
C ALA A 4 -14.65 -1.67 -19.05
N MET A 5 -13.96 -0.54 -18.84
CA MET A 5 -12.55 -0.42 -19.16
C MET A 5 -11.77 -1.42 -18.29
N SER A 6 -11.32 -2.45 -19.00
CA SER A 6 -10.62 -3.63 -18.57
C SER A 6 -9.55 -3.37 -17.51
N GLY A 7 -9.56 -4.24 -16.51
CA GLY A 7 -8.59 -4.33 -15.42
C GLY A 7 -7.22 -4.87 -15.85
N GLU A 8 -6.63 -4.35 -16.92
CA GLU A 8 -5.36 -4.85 -17.48
C GLU A 8 -4.11 -4.06 -17.03
N GLY A 9 -4.28 -3.04 -16.18
CA GLY A 9 -3.19 -2.33 -15.50
C GLY A 9 -3.07 -2.64 -14.00
N ARG A 10 -3.75 -3.68 -13.50
CA ARG A 10 -3.99 -3.90 -12.05
C ARG A 10 -3.24 -5.11 -11.46
N CYS A 11 -2.43 -5.80 -12.25
CA CYS A 11 -1.60 -6.92 -11.78
C CYS A 11 -0.53 -6.40 -10.81
N GLY A 12 -0.75 -6.58 -9.51
CA GLY A 12 0.25 -6.28 -8.46
C GLY A 12 -0.21 -5.33 -7.35
N LEU A 13 -1.41 -4.75 -7.44
CA LEU A 13 -1.99 -3.94 -6.35
C LEU A 13 -2.95 -4.75 -5.49
N PRO A 14 -2.99 -4.52 -4.16
CA PRO A 14 -3.90 -5.23 -3.26
C PRO A 14 -5.37 -4.90 -3.55
N LEU A 15 -6.28 -5.77 -3.12
CA LEU A 15 -7.73 -5.52 -3.23
C LEU A 15 -8.18 -4.37 -2.32
N ARG A 16 -7.54 -4.25 -1.16
CA ARG A 16 -7.83 -3.25 -0.13
C ARG A 16 -6.53 -2.88 0.59
N CYS A 17 -6.34 -1.59 0.89
CA CYS A 17 -5.27 -1.14 1.79
C CYS A 17 -5.80 -0.08 2.76
N HIS A 18 -5.08 0.13 3.85
CA HIS A 18 -5.38 1.18 4.82
C HIS A 18 -4.46 2.37 4.55
N VAL A 19 -4.98 3.58 4.67
CA VAL A 19 -4.23 4.82 4.45
C VAL A 19 -4.54 5.80 5.56
N VAL A 20 -3.56 6.64 5.90
CA VAL A 20 -3.78 7.75 6.83
C VAL A 20 -3.79 9.04 6.05
N LEU A 21 -4.90 9.78 6.15
CA LEU A 21 -5.08 11.04 5.46
C LEU A 21 -4.53 12.20 6.30
N PRO A 22 -3.60 13.00 5.74
CA PRO A 22 -3.16 14.22 6.40
C PRO A 22 -4.27 15.27 6.38
N GLY A 23 -4.34 16.10 7.42
CA GLY A 23 -5.31 17.19 7.52
C GLY A 23 -6.66 16.82 8.16
N LEU A 24 -6.88 15.55 8.49
CA LEU A 24 -8.02 15.11 9.30
C LEU A 24 -7.67 15.09 10.81
N PRO A 25 -8.65 15.33 11.69
CA PRO A 25 -8.42 15.30 13.13
C PRO A 25 -7.96 13.91 13.59
N ALA A 26 -7.19 13.89 14.68
CA ALA A 26 -6.77 12.64 15.33
C ALA A 26 -8.01 11.80 15.66
N GLY A 27 -7.93 10.51 15.35
CA GLY A 27 -9.03 9.58 15.54
C GLY A 27 -10.05 9.47 14.41
N ALA A 28 -9.93 10.28 13.35
CA ALA A 28 -10.75 10.17 12.14
C ALA A 28 -9.92 10.23 10.85
N ASN A 29 -8.62 9.96 10.95
CA ASN A 29 -7.65 10.09 9.87
C ASN A 29 -7.37 8.78 9.13
N VAL A 30 -7.96 7.67 9.54
CA VAL A 30 -7.77 6.37 8.90
C VAL A 30 -8.85 6.15 7.85
N ALA A 31 -8.44 5.80 6.64
CA ALA A 31 -9.32 5.46 5.55
C ALA A 31 -8.90 4.15 4.90
N VAL A 32 -9.83 3.55 4.17
CA VAL A 32 -9.67 2.32 3.41
C VAL A 32 -9.80 2.64 1.94
N CYS A 33 -8.78 2.29 1.17
CA CYS A 33 -8.78 2.35 -0.28
C CYS A 33 -9.13 0.97 -0.83
N GLU A 34 -10.08 0.90 -1.75
CA GLU A 34 -10.49 -0.34 -2.42
C GLU A 34 -10.15 -0.25 -3.92
N ARG A 35 -9.57 -1.32 -4.47
CA ARG A 35 -9.09 -1.30 -5.85
C ARG A 35 -10.23 -1.16 -6.85
N GLY A 36 -10.18 -0.12 -7.67
CA GLY A 36 -11.23 0.20 -8.63
C GLY A 36 -12.37 1.05 -8.05
N ALA A 37 -12.34 1.39 -6.76
CA ALA A 37 -13.30 2.31 -6.17
C ALA A 37 -12.88 3.78 -6.40
N ASN A 38 -13.85 4.64 -6.69
CA ASN A 38 -13.62 6.08 -6.75
C ASN A 38 -13.89 6.68 -5.37
N GLY A 39 -12.86 7.22 -4.74
CA GLY A 39 -12.89 7.71 -3.37
C GLY A 39 -12.39 6.70 -2.33
N VAL A 40 -12.23 7.21 -1.11
CA VAL A 40 -11.74 6.45 0.04
C VAL A 40 -12.86 6.30 1.07
N ARG A 41 -12.92 5.17 1.76
CA ARG A 41 -13.89 4.93 2.82
C ARG A 41 -13.28 5.27 4.17
N MET A 42 -13.82 6.29 4.84
CA MET A 42 -13.36 6.62 6.20
C MET A 42 -13.73 5.49 7.16
N THR A 43 -12.83 5.18 8.08
CA THR A 43 -13.10 4.26 9.18
C THR A 43 -13.30 5.06 10.46
N SER A 44 -14.03 4.48 11.42
CA SER A 44 -14.17 5.01 12.77
C SER A 44 -13.00 4.57 13.68
N ILE A 45 -11.88 4.14 13.10
CA ILE A 45 -10.75 3.61 13.87
C ILE A 45 -9.96 4.81 14.41
N ASP A 46 -9.97 4.95 15.73
CA ASP A 46 -9.10 5.90 16.42
C ASP A 46 -7.75 5.25 16.76
N LEU A 47 -6.72 5.63 16.01
CA LEU A 47 -5.33 5.25 16.27
C LEU A 47 -4.53 6.37 16.95
N GLY A 48 -5.22 7.39 17.46
CA GLY A 48 -4.67 8.56 18.09
C GLY A 48 -4.04 9.55 17.10
N GLY A 49 -2.92 10.14 17.50
CA GLY A 49 -2.24 11.17 16.72
C GLY A 49 -1.75 10.67 15.35
N PHE A 50 -1.65 11.59 14.39
CA PHE A 50 -1.27 11.30 12.99
C PHE A 50 0.01 10.46 12.86
N ALA A 51 1.05 10.77 13.64
CA ALA A 51 2.31 10.03 13.58
C ALA A 51 2.16 8.57 14.04
N THR A 52 1.37 8.33 15.09
CA THR A 52 1.08 6.99 15.62
C THR A 52 0.20 6.20 14.66
N ALA A 53 -0.90 6.81 14.20
CA ALA A 53 -1.79 6.22 13.20
C ALA A 53 -1.01 5.81 11.94
N ARG A 54 -0.13 6.67 11.43
CA ARG A 54 0.69 6.38 10.25
C ARG A 54 1.66 5.21 10.47
N ARG A 55 2.28 5.12 11.65
CA ARG A 55 3.16 3.98 11.99
C ARG A 55 2.39 2.67 12.06
N LEU A 56 1.22 2.68 12.70
CA LEU A 56 0.37 1.49 12.85
C LEU A 56 -0.22 1.03 11.52
N VAL A 57 -0.74 1.96 10.70
CA VAL A 57 -1.26 1.63 9.37
C VAL A 57 -0.15 1.08 8.46
N ARG A 58 1.06 1.64 8.52
CA ARG A 58 2.22 1.09 7.80
C ARG A 58 2.54 -0.33 8.26
N ALA A 59 2.65 -0.57 9.57
CA ALA A 59 2.91 -1.90 10.10
C ALA A 59 1.80 -2.91 9.72
N LEU A 60 0.55 -2.47 9.71
CA LEU A 60 -0.59 -3.29 9.27
C LEU A 60 -0.49 -3.63 7.77
N ASN A 61 -0.21 -2.64 6.93
CA ASN A 61 -0.02 -2.85 5.50
C ASN A 61 1.18 -3.77 5.22
N ASP A 62 2.30 -3.56 5.91
CA ASP A 62 3.50 -4.41 5.81
C ASP A 62 3.19 -5.87 6.20
N ALA A 63 2.41 -6.08 7.27
CA ALA A 63 1.94 -7.41 7.68
C ALA A 63 1.02 -8.08 6.64
N LEU A 64 0.31 -7.28 5.85
CA LEU A 64 -0.51 -7.74 4.71
C LEU A 64 0.31 -7.89 3.41
N GLY A 65 1.61 -7.62 3.45
CA GLY A 65 2.48 -7.64 2.26
C GLY A 65 2.26 -6.47 1.30
N ILE A 66 1.63 -5.39 1.78
CA ILE A 66 1.35 -4.18 1.01
C ILE A 66 2.47 -3.19 1.28
N ASP A 67 3.31 -2.95 0.28
CA ASP A 67 4.39 -1.97 0.38
C ASP A 67 3.86 -0.53 0.26
N ALA A 68 4.69 0.43 0.71
CA ALA A 68 4.35 1.85 0.65
C ALA A 68 4.07 2.36 -0.77
N ALA A 69 4.67 1.72 -1.79
CA ALA A 69 4.41 2.01 -3.20
C ALA A 69 3.00 1.59 -3.63
N ALA A 70 2.57 0.38 -3.26
CA ALA A 70 1.20 -0.07 -3.50
C ALA A 70 0.18 0.74 -2.71
N GLU A 71 0.47 1.09 -1.45
CA GLU A 71 -0.40 1.99 -0.65
C GLU A 71 -0.61 3.33 -1.37
N HIS A 72 0.47 3.93 -1.87
CA HIS A 72 0.40 5.21 -2.58
C HIS A 72 -0.37 5.09 -3.90
N ALA A 73 -0.07 4.07 -4.71
CA ALA A 73 -0.78 3.81 -5.96
C ALA A 73 -2.29 3.60 -5.73
N MET A 74 -2.67 2.91 -4.65
CA MET A 74 -4.07 2.72 -4.26
C MET A 74 -4.74 4.04 -3.84
N LEU A 75 -4.06 4.87 -3.04
CA LEU A 75 -4.57 6.18 -2.65
C LEU A 75 -4.77 7.11 -3.85
N VAL A 76 -3.77 7.17 -4.74
CA VAL A 76 -3.82 8.00 -5.94
C VAL A 76 -4.90 7.47 -6.90
N GLY A 77 -5.03 6.15 -7.03
CA GLY A 77 -6.12 5.51 -7.77
C GLY A 77 -7.50 5.90 -7.25
N CYS A 78 -7.69 5.92 -5.93
CA CYS A 78 -8.94 6.34 -5.31
C CYS A 78 -9.23 7.83 -5.49
N LEU A 79 -8.21 8.70 -5.44
CA LEU A 79 -8.40 10.17 -5.47
C LEU A 79 -8.45 10.75 -6.89
N ARG A 80 -7.66 10.20 -7.81
CA ARG A 80 -7.47 10.73 -9.18
C ARG A 80 -7.95 9.79 -10.27
N GLY A 81 -8.37 8.57 -9.93
CA GLY A 81 -8.82 7.53 -10.85
C GLY A 81 -7.75 6.49 -11.15
N TRP A 82 -8.19 5.33 -11.64
CA TRP A 82 -7.39 4.11 -11.79
C TRP A 82 -6.66 3.96 -13.13
N SER A 83 -6.36 5.07 -13.80
CA SER A 83 -5.55 5.03 -15.02
C SER A 83 -4.14 4.53 -14.69
N ARG A 84 -3.58 3.68 -15.56
CA ARG A 84 -2.29 3.02 -15.33
C ARG A 84 -1.14 4.01 -15.10
N GLU A 85 -1.20 5.18 -15.72
CA GLU A 85 -0.21 6.26 -15.55
C GLU A 85 -0.23 6.92 -14.17
N VAL A 86 -1.36 6.83 -13.48
CA VAL A 86 -1.66 7.58 -12.25
C VAL A 86 -1.59 6.67 -11.03
N ALA A 87 -1.99 5.40 -11.17
CA ALA A 87 -1.98 4.39 -10.12
C ALA A 87 -0.86 3.35 -10.29
N ASP A 88 0.29 3.74 -10.85
CA ASP A 88 1.46 2.85 -11.01
C ASP A 88 2.32 2.82 -9.74
N PRO A 89 2.54 1.65 -9.10
CA PRO A 89 3.48 1.54 -7.98
C PRO A 89 4.96 1.53 -8.43
N ASP A 90 5.27 1.25 -9.69
CA ASP A 90 6.64 1.03 -10.16
C ASP A 90 7.59 2.22 -9.98
N PRO A 91 7.18 3.48 -10.22
CA PRO A 91 8.04 4.65 -9.97
C PRO A 91 8.50 4.76 -8.52
N LEU A 92 7.64 4.38 -7.57
CA LEU A 92 7.96 4.37 -6.14
C LEU A 92 8.77 3.14 -5.75
N ARG A 93 8.52 1.97 -6.35
CA ARG A 93 9.34 0.76 -6.15
C ARG A 93 10.76 0.93 -6.68
N ALA A 94 10.93 1.68 -7.77
CA ALA A 94 12.23 2.00 -8.34
C ALA A 94 13.07 2.94 -7.45
N THR A 95 12.43 3.73 -6.59
CA THR A 95 13.11 4.67 -5.66
C THR A 95 13.44 4.06 -4.30
N VAL A 96 12.95 2.85 -3.98
CA VAL A 96 13.37 2.11 -2.79
C VAL A 96 14.47 1.12 -3.19
N PRO A 97 15.72 1.27 -2.70
CA PRO A 97 16.70 0.21 -2.84
C PRO A 97 16.13 -1.05 -2.21
N ARG A 98 16.04 -2.13 -3.00
CA ARG A 98 15.61 -3.46 -2.55
C ARG A 98 16.53 -3.89 -1.39
N PHE A 99 16.11 -3.64 -0.15
CA PHE A 99 16.82 -4.15 1.01
C PHE A 99 16.72 -5.67 0.96
N MET A 100 17.88 -6.31 0.81
CA MET A 100 18.05 -7.73 0.51
C MET A 100 17.24 -8.62 1.45
N SER A 101 16.59 -9.63 0.86
CA SER A 101 16.06 -10.81 1.53
C SER A 101 17.14 -11.45 2.41
N PHE A 102 16.99 -11.36 3.73
CA PHE A 102 17.91 -11.93 4.71
C PHE A 102 17.62 -13.41 5.03
N GLU A 103 17.15 -14.20 4.04
CA GLU A 103 16.86 -15.63 4.26
C GLU A 103 17.26 -16.49 3.06
N ARG A 104 18.56 -16.57 2.74
CA ARG A 104 19.13 -17.74 2.04
C ARG A 104 20.66 -17.85 2.16
N GLN A 105 21.22 -17.90 3.37
CA GLN A 105 22.64 -18.28 3.54
C GLN A 105 22.90 -18.92 4.93
N ALA A 106 22.12 -19.94 5.30
CA ALA A 106 22.38 -20.74 6.52
C ALA A 106 22.28 -22.26 6.29
N ARG A 107 22.63 -22.72 5.08
CA ARG A 107 22.95 -24.13 4.83
C ARG A 107 24.13 -24.21 3.87
N GLY A 108 25.33 -24.22 4.42
CA GLY A 108 26.56 -24.36 3.62
C GLY A 108 27.79 -24.03 4.44
N GLY A 109 28.00 -24.78 5.53
CA GLY A 109 29.16 -24.58 6.38
C GLY A 109 29.22 -25.61 7.50
N SER A 110 29.59 -26.85 7.17
CA SER A 110 30.15 -27.76 8.15
C SER A 110 31.32 -28.49 7.51
N VAL A 111 32.48 -27.85 7.58
CA VAL A 111 33.78 -28.50 7.43
C VAL A 111 34.09 -29.16 8.76
N LEU A 112 34.10 -30.49 8.77
CA LEU A 112 34.87 -31.29 9.72
C LEU A 112 35.52 -32.41 8.92
N HIS A 113 36.81 -32.26 8.65
CA HIS A 113 37.85 -33.28 8.75
C HIS A 113 39.21 -32.67 8.38
#